data_AF-A0A368SD29-F1
#
_entry.id   AF-A0A368SD29-F1
#
_cell.length_a   1.000
_cell.length_b   1.000
_cell.length_c   1.000
_cell.angle_alpha   90.00
_cell.angle_beta   90.00
_cell.angle_gamma   90.00
#
_symmetry.space_group_name_H-M   'P 1'
#
loop_
_entity.id
_entity.type
_entity.pdbx_description
1 polymer ?
#
loop_
_entity_poly.entity_id
_entity_poly.type
_entity_poly.pdbx_seq_one_letter_code
_entity_poly.pdbx_strand_id
1 'polypeptide(L)'
;MSSSSSLHSGSYSGCPELPLIPCKDCNQKVREFVSQKPESTRRRFYRCNNHNAQASYAVTLIREGFVTSSNQVIDTIMIAIDDHSRALESLTTSIRDMKKRLDNLEFMKQELDKLKADMADNEKNKKSMADELKLVKGDLQKLKGSATIKPRTLVMCSLGLLLLAILIGWFLMGLKNGEEAFRLGLMLSP
;
A
#
# COMPACT_ATOMS: atom_id res chain seq x y z
N MET A 1 35.50 63.80 -41.11
CA MET A 1 36.29 62.55 -41.13
C MET A 1 36.51 62.18 -39.67
N SER A 2 36.05 61.07 -39.10
CA SER A 2 35.50 59.84 -39.66
C SER A 2 34.51 59.23 -38.67
N SER A 3 33.39 58.73 -39.19
CA SER A 3 32.44 57.87 -38.47
C SER A 3 33.04 56.48 -38.33
N SER A 4 32.85 55.84 -37.18
CA SER A 4 33.15 54.42 -37.00
C SER A 4 31.88 53.69 -36.57
N SER A 5 31.22 53.12 -37.58
CA SER A 5 30.16 52.14 -37.45
C SER A 5 30.78 50.78 -37.14
N SER A 6 30.41 50.14 -36.03
CA SER A 6 30.76 48.74 -35.77
C SER A 6 29.56 47.83 -36.04
N LEU A 7 29.77 46.94 -37.00
CA LEU A 7 28.80 46.05 -37.63
C LEU A 7 28.27 44.94 -36.71
N HIS A 8 27.05 44.54 -37.04
CA HIS A 8 26.29 43.42 -36.51
C HIS A 8 27.07 42.11 -36.39
N SER A 9 26.89 41.43 -35.25
CA SER A 9 26.97 39.97 -35.17
C SER A 9 25.55 39.43 -35.14
N GLY A 10 25.05 39.05 -36.31
CA GLY A 10 23.76 38.38 -36.46
C GLY A 10 23.90 36.91 -36.07
N SER A 11 23.14 36.50 -35.05
CA SER A 11 22.90 35.10 -34.72
C SER A 11 21.41 34.84 -34.92
N TYR A 12 21.07 33.90 -35.80
CA TYR A 12 19.68 33.49 -36.08
C TYR A 12 18.99 33.03 -34.78
N SER A 13 18.13 33.88 -34.20
CA SER A 13 17.00 33.48 -33.36
C SER A 13 15.89 34.51 -33.52
N GLY A 14 15.08 34.35 -34.58
CA GLY A 14 14.00 35.27 -34.98
C GLY A 14 12.81 35.27 -34.01
N CYS A 15 13.04 35.63 -32.75
CA CYS A 15 11.98 35.98 -31.82
C CYS A 15 12.11 37.47 -31.58
N PRO A 16 11.14 38.30 -32.00
CA PRO A 16 11.22 39.74 -31.79
C PRO A 16 11.33 40.05 -30.30
N GLU A 17 12.24 40.96 -29.97
CA GLU A 17 12.41 41.46 -28.62
C GLU A 17 11.17 42.30 -28.26
N LEU A 18 10.37 41.84 -27.30
CA LEU A 18 9.15 42.55 -26.91
C LEU A 18 9.51 43.68 -25.95
N PRO A 19 8.89 44.87 -26.10
CA PRO A 19 9.13 45.98 -25.18
C PRO A 19 8.73 45.58 -23.76
N LEU A 20 9.53 45.97 -22.75
CA LEU A 20 9.30 45.70 -21.33
C LEU A 20 8.44 46.81 -20.68
N ILE A 21 7.13 46.63 -20.61
CA ILE A 21 6.16 47.56 -19.99
C ILE A 21 5.84 47.17 -18.54
N PRO A 22 5.36 48.09 -17.69
CA PRO A 22 4.93 47.77 -16.34
C PRO A 22 3.81 46.72 -16.31
N CYS A 23 3.80 45.88 -15.29
CA CYS A 23 2.74 44.90 -15.08
C CYS A 23 1.43 45.62 -14.79
N LYS A 24 0.36 45.30 -15.52
CA LYS A 24 -0.94 45.95 -15.35
C LYS A 24 -1.55 45.77 -13.96
N ASP A 25 -1.30 44.63 -13.32
CA ASP A 25 -1.96 44.25 -12.07
C ASP A 25 -1.23 44.80 -10.83
N CYS A 26 0.09 45.00 -10.89
CA CYS A 26 0.88 45.47 -9.74
C CYS A 26 1.82 46.64 -10.04
N ASN A 27 1.82 47.14 -11.27
CA ASN A 27 2.68 48.21 -11.78
C ASN A 27 4.20 47.98 -11.61
N GLN A 28 4.61 46.76 -11.25
CA GLN A 28 6.03 46.40 -11.14
C GLN A 28 6.65 46.15 -12.51
N LYS A 29 7.96 46.31 -12.60
CA LYS A 29 8.73 46.07 -13.83
C LYS A 29 8.59 44.60 -14.28
N VAL A 30 8.06 44.40 -15.49
CA VAL A 30 8.10 43.09 -16.15
C VAL A 30 9.54 42.79 -16.57
N ARG A 31 9.97 41.56 -16.35
CA ARG A 31 11.29 41.05 -16.70
C ARG A 31 11.16 39.89 -17.66
N GLU A 32 12.11 39.81 -18.58
CA GLU A 32 12.32 38.65 -19.42
C GLU A 32 13.12 37.60 -18.65
N PHE A 33 12.67 36.35 -18.69
CA PHE A 33 13.36 35.20 -18.15
C PHE A 33 13.57 34.18 -19.26
N VAL A 34 14.74 33.56 -19.31
CA VAL A 34 15.01 32.47 -20.24
C VAL A 34 14.99 31.16 -19.47
N SER A 35 14.15 30.21 -19.88
CA SER A 35 14.14 28.90 -19.22
C SER A 35 15.42 28.13 -19.50
N GLN A 36 15.96 27.57 -18.42
CA GLN A 36 17.10 26.67 -18.42
C GLN A 36 16.66 25.19 -18.40
N LYS A 37 15.36 24.90 -18.37
CA LYS A 37 14.86 23.52 -18.36
C LYS A 37 15.03 22.90 -19.75
N PRO A 38 15.49 21.64 -19.87
CA PRO A 38 15.66 20.95 -21.15
C PRO A 38 14.43 21.04 -22.06
N GLU A 39 13.26 20.84 -21.47
CA GLU A 39 11.94 20.85 -22.14
C GLU A 39 11.50 22.23 -22.65
N SER A 40 12.14 23.32 -22.20
CA SER A 40 11.81 24.70 -22.59
C SER A 40 13.06 25.54 -22.81
N THR A 41 14.16 24.91 -23.21
CA THR A 41 15.46 25.56 -23.34
C THR A 41 15.37 26.73 -24.33
N ARG A 42 15.90 27.90 -23.94
CA ARG A 42 15.85 29.18 -24.70
C ARG A 42 14.46 29.82 -24.80
N ARG A 43 13.45 29.32 -24.09
CA ARG A 43 12.12 29.94 -24.06
C ARG A 43 12.16 31.21 -23.23
N ARG A 44 11.60 32.30 -23.76
CA ARG A 44 11.51 33.59 -23.08
C ARG A 44 10.14 33.73 -22.40
N PHE A 45 10.16 34.18 -21.16
CA PHE A 45 8.98 34.37 -20.31
C PHE A 45 8.98 35.81 -19.85
N TYR A 46 7.83 36.47 -19.97
CA TYR A 46 7.64 37.82 -19.45
C TYR A 46 6.84 37.71 -18.17
N ARG A 47 7.47 38.03 -17.03
CA ARG A 47 6.86 37.93 -15.70
C ARG A 47 7.23 39.12 -14.85
N CYS A 48 6.33 39.52 -13.95
CA CYS A 48 6.72 40.30 -12.78
C CYS A 48 6.83 39.35 -11.58
N ASN A 49 7.30 39.84 -10.43
CA ASN A 49 7.53 38.98 -9.26
C ASN A 49 6.24 38.37 -8.69
N ASN A 50 5.10 39.04 -8.92
CA ASN A 50 3.82 38.62 -8.34
C ASN A 50 2.90 37.90 -9.34
N HIS A 51 3.09 38.08 -10.65
CA HIS A 51 2.13 37.62 -11.66
C HIS A 51 2.80 36.97 -12.86
N ASN A 52 2.18 35.88 -13.33
CA ASN A 52 2.56 35.24 -14.58
C ASN A 52 1.88 35.98 -15.74
N ALA A 53 2.60 36.96 -16.31
CA ALA A 53 2.05 37.84 -17.33
C ALA A 53 2.07 37.24 -18.75
N GLN A 54 2.66 36.06 -18.97
CA GLN A 54 3.13 35.63 -20.30
C GLN A 54 2.11 35.76 -21.44
N ALA A 55 0.88 35.26 -21.27
CA ALA A 55 -0.16 35.40 -22.30
C ALA A 55 -0.90 36.75 -22.28
N SER A 56 -1.15 37.31 -21.10
CA SER A 56 -1.81 38.63 -20.98
C SER A 56 -0.91 39.76 -21.50
N TYR A 57 0.40 39.56 -21.47
CA TYR A 57 1.41 40.53 -21.86
C TYR A 57 1.40 40.80 -23.37
N ALA A 58 1.41 39.75 -24.18
CA ALA A 58 1.31 39.85 -25.64
C ALA A 58 0.04 40.62 -26.08
N VAL A 59 -1.10 40.29 -25.47
CA VAL A 59 -2.37 40.99 -25.73
C VAL A 59 -2.32 42.45 -25.29
N THR A 60 -1.69 42.74 -24.14
CA THR A 60 -1.53 44.10 -23.62
C THR A 60 -0.67 44.95 -24.54
N LEU A 61 0.45 44.41 -25.02
CA LEU A 61 1.35 45.09 -25.95
C LEU A 61 0.67 45.50 -27.26
N ILE A 62 -0.19 44.63 -27.81
CA ILE A 62 -0.96 44.91 -29.02
C ILE A 62 -2.05 45.95 -28.71
N ARG A 63 -2.82 45.75 -27.64
CA ARG A 63 -3.95 46.61 -27.28
C ARG A 63 -3.52 48.05 -26.97
N GLU A 64 -2.38 48.23 -26.30
CA GLU A 64 -1.87 49.54 -25.90
C GLU A 64 -1.00 50.19 -26.98
N GLY A 65 -0.89 49.57 -28.15
CA GLY A 65 -0.18 50.14 -29.31
C GLY A 65 1.34 50.16 -29.16
N PHE A 66 1.90 49.35 -28.26
CA PHE A 66 3.35 49.15 -28.17
C PHE A 66 3.89 48.30 -29.32
N VAL A 67 3.02 47.53 -29.97
CA VAL A 67 3.33 46.73 -31.16
C VAL A 67 2.40 47.18 -32.28
N THR A 68 2.94 47.91 -33.26
CA THR A 68 2.15 48.59 -34.30
C THR A 68 2.36 48.02 -35.70
N SER A 69 3.49 47.34 -35.94
CA SER A 69 3.77 46.73 -37.24
C SER A 69 3.09 45.36 -37.35
N SER A 70 2.48 45.10 -38.52
CA SER A 70 1.73 43.85 -38.78
C SER A 70 2.56 42.59 -38.46
N ASN A 71 3.84 42.57 -38.86
CA ASN A 71 4.74 41.44 -38.60
C ASN A 71 4.98 41.22 -37.10
N GLN A 72 5.21 42.28 -36.34
CA GLN A 72 5.41 42.16 -34.89
C GLN A 72 4.12 41.74 -34.16
N VAL A 73 2.95 42.19 -34.63
CA VAL A 73 1.65 41.74 -34.07
C VAL A 73 1.49 40.23 -34.28
N ILE A 74 1.76 39.74 -35.49
CA ILE A 74 1.69 38.31 -35.82
C ILE A 74 2.64 37.50 -34.93
N ASP A 75 3.90 37.91 -34.80
CA ASP A 75 4.87 37.23 -33.96
C ASP A 75 4.47 37.21 -32.48
N THR A 76 3.93 38.34 -31.98
CA THR A 76 3.46 38.49 -30.61
C THR A 76 2.27 37.56 -30.32
N ILE A 77 1.34 37.45 -31.27
CA ILE A 77 0.20 36.51 -31.18
C ILE A 77 0.69 35.07 -31.21
N MET A 78 1.65 34.74 -32.07
CA MET A 78 2.20 33.38 -32.18
C MET A 78 2.85 32.91 -30.88
N ILE A 79 3.57 33.80 -30.18
CA ILE A 79 4.13 33.53 -28.85
C ILE A 79 3.02 33.23 -27.83
N ALA A 80 1.95 34.02 -27.82
CA ALA A 80 0.83 33.83 -26.90
C ALA A 80 0.09 32.51 -27.16
N ILE A 81 -0.13 32.17 -28.43
CA ILE A 81 -0.78 30.92 -28.84
C ILE A 81 0.09 29.70 -28.46
N ASP A 82 1.40 29.74 -28.71
CA ASP A 82 2.31 28.65 -28.32
C ASP A 82 2.33 28.45 -26.80
N ASP A 83 2.35 29.54 -26.01
CA ASP A 83 2.27 29.45 -24.55
C ASP A 83 0.95 28.82 -24.08
N HIS A 84 -0.18 29.27 -24.62
CA HIS A 84 -1.48 28.68 -24.31
C HIS A 84 -1.58 27.21 -24.71
N SER A 85 -1.09 26.84 -25.89
CA SER A 85 -1.09 25.44 -26.35
C SER A 85 -0.33 24.54 -25.36
N ARG A 86 0.87 24.94 -24.95
CA ARG A 86 1.68 24.18 -23.98
C ARG A 86 1.06 24.16 -22.58
N ALA A 87 0.43 25.26 -22.15
CA ALA A 87 -0.31 25.30 -20.89
C ALA A 87 -1.48 24.30 -20.90
N LEU A 88 -2.21 24.21 -22.01
CA LEU A 88 -3.27 23.21 -22.21
C LEU A 88 -2.73 21.78 -22.20
N GLU A 89 -1.59 21.50 -22.82
CA GLU A 89 -0.94 20.18 -22.79
C GLU A 89 -0.53 19.79 -21.35
N SER A 90 0.06 20.73 -20.61
CA SER A 90 0.41 20.53 -19.19
C SER A 90 -0.83 20.28 -18.34
N LEU A 91 -1.90 21.06 -18.53
CA LEU A 91 -3.15 20.90 -17.80
C LEU A 91 -3.80 19.55 -18.12
N THR A 92 -3.84 19.17 -19.40
CA THR A 92 -4.34 17.87 -19.86
C THR A 92 -3.59 16.73 -19.20
N THR A 93 -2.26 16.84 -19.10
CA THR A 93 -1.43 15.83 -18.43
C THR A 93 -1.69 15.77 -16.94
N SER A 94 -1.84 16.92 -16.27
CA SER A 94 -2.20 16.98 -14.86
C SER A 94 -3.58 16.38 -14.59
N ILE A 95 -4.58 16.64 -15.43
CA ILE A 95 -5.92 16.06 -15.32
C ILE A 95 -5.84 14.53 -15.46
N ARG A 96 -5.06 14.05 -16.43
CA ARG A 96 -4.86 12.61 -16.64
C ARG A 96 -4.21 11.94 -15.44
N ASP A 97 -3.21 12.57 -14.83
CA ASP A 97 -2.55 12.04 -13.63
C ASP A 97 -3.48 12.02 -12.42
N MET A 98 -4.21 13.11 -12.18
CA MET A 98 -5.21 13.17 -11.12
C MET A 98 -6.29 12.10 -11.27
N LYS A 99 -6.72 11.82 -12.50
CA LYS A 99 -7.67 10.74 -12.77
C LYS A 99 -7.12 9.38 -12.34
N LYS A 100 -5.87 9.05 -12.71
CA LYS A 100 -5.23 7.80 -12.27
C LYS A 100 -5.14 7.68 -10.76
N ARG A 101 -4.83 8.78 -10.07
CA ARG A 101 -4.78 8.81 -8.60
C ARG A 101 -6.16 8.57 -7.98
N LEU A 102 -7.22 9.10 -8.61
CA LEU A 102 -8.60 8.88 -8.18
C LEU A 102 -9.01 7.41 -8.35
N ASP A 103 -8.69 6.79 -9.49
CA ASP A 103 -8.96 5.38 -9.76
C ASP A 103 -8.26 4.48 -8.72
N ASN A 104 -7.01 4.79 -8.37
CA ASN A 104 -6.27 4.05 -7.33
C ASN A 104 -6.89 4.21 -5.92
N LEU A 105 -7.37 5.41 -5.59
CA LEU A 105 -8.05 5.66 -4.31
C LEU A 105 -9.37 4.89 -4.22
N GLU A 106 -10.11 4.81 -5.33
CA GLU A 106 -11.34 4.03 -5.40
C GLU A 106 -11.07 2.53 -5.17
N PHE A 107 -10.00 2.00 -5.77
CA PHE A 107 -9.56 0.62 -5.52
C PHE A 107 -9.23 0.38 -4.05
N MET A 108 -8.41 1.23 -3.43
CA MET A 108 -8.04 1.08 -2.01
C MET A 108 -9.26 1.18 -1.08
N LYS A 109 -10.25 2.00 -1.43
CA LYS A 109 -11.51 2.07 -0.67
C LYS A 109 -12.26 0.74 -0.71
N GLN A 110 -12.36 0.10 -1.88
CA GLN A 110 -13.01 -1.22 -2.01
C GLN A 110 -12.28 -2.29 -1.20
N GLU A 111 -10.94 -2.29 -1.21
CA GLU A 111 -10.14 -3.21 -0.42
C GLU A 111 -10.33 -3.00 1.09
N LEU A 112 -10.43 -1.73 1.52
CA LEU A 112 -10.73 -1.38 2.91
C LEU A 112 -12.13 -1.84 3.34
N ASP A 113 -13.14 -1.69 2.47
CA ASP A 113 -14.50 -2.17 2.74
C ASP A 113 -14.53 -3.71 2.88
N LYS A 114 -13.77 -4.42 2.05
CA LYS A 114 -13.60 -5.88 2.15
C LYS A 114 -12.93 -6.27 3.47
N LEU A 115 -11.81 -5.65 3.81
CA LEU A 115 -11.09 -5.91 5.07
C LEU A 115 -11.98 -5.64 6.29
N LYS A 116 -12.82 -4.61 6.22
CA LYS A 116 -13.80 -4.29 7.27
C LYS A 116 -14.86 -5.38 7.42
N ALA A 117 -15.35 -5.95 6.32
CA ALA A 117 -16.27 -7.07 6.36
C ALA A 117 -15.62 -8.32 6.98
N ASP A 118 -14.39 -8.64 6.57
CA ASP A 118 -13.61 -9.77 7.10
C ASP A 118 -13.34 -9.63 8.60
N MET A 119 -13.02 -8.41 9.07
CA MET A 119 -12.87 -8.13 10.50
C MET A 119 -14.17 -8.33 11.28
N ALA A 120 -15.30 -7.90 10.72
CA ALA A 120 -16.60 -8.07 11.36
C ALA A 120 -16.99 -9.56 11.46
N ASP A 121 -16.65 -10.36 10.45
CA ASP A 121 -16.85 -11.82 10.47
C ASP A 121 -15.96 -12.49 11.50
N ASN A 122 -14.67 -12.16 11.52
CA ASN A 122 -13.71 -12.70 12.48
C ASN A 122 -14.11 -12.39 13.94
N GLU A 123 -14.63 -11.20 14.21
CA GLU A 123 -15.15 -10.82 15.53
C GLU A 123 -16.36 -11.69 15.94
N LYS A 124 -17.25 -12.07 15.00
CA LYS A 124 -18.35 -13.01 15.26
C LYS A 124 -17.82 -14.42 15.54
N ASN A 125 -16.89 -14.90 14.73
CA ASN A 125 -16.28 -16.21 14.89
C ASN A 125 -15.58 -16.33 16.26
N LYS A 126 -14.86 -15.28 16.67
CA LYS A 126 -14.24 -15.19 18.00
C LYS A 126 -15.27 -15.28 19.13
N LYS A 127 -16.42 -14.60 19.02
CA LYS A 127 -17.50 -14.69 20.00
C LYS A 127 -18.08 -16.10 20.08
N SER A 128 -18.35 -16.73 18.93
CA SER A 128 -18.82 -18.12 18.86
C SER A 128 -17.83 -19.08 19.54
N MET A 129 -16.54 -18.96 19.19
CA MET A 129 -15.48 -19.78 19.78
C MET A 129 -15.35 -19.57 21.30
N ALA A 130 -15.51 -18.34 21.79
CA ALA A 130 -15.50 -18.05 23.22
C ALA A 130 -16.68 -18.71 23.94
N ASP A 131 -17.86 -18.76 23.33
CA ASP A 131 -19.04 -19.40 23.90
C ASP A 131 -18.94 -20.93 23.87
N GLU A 132 -18.42 -21.52 22.79
CA GLU A 132 -18.09 -22.95 22.72
C GLU A 132 -17.07 -23.35 23.79
N LEU A 133 -16.03 -22.54 23.99
CA LEU A 133 -15.00 -22.79 25.01
C LEU A 133 -15.61 -22.77 26.43
N LYS A 134 -16.55 -21.87 26.72
CA LYS A 134 -17.28 -21.86 28.00
C LYS A 134 -18.10 -23.13 28.19
N LEU A 135 -18.75 -23.61 27.13
CA LEU A 135 -19.56 -24.82 27.17
C LEU A 135 -18.70 -26.05 27.46
N VAL A 136 -17.60 -26.24 26.71
CA VAL A 136 -16.64 -27.34 26.93
C VAL A 136 -16.04 -27.28 28.34
N LYS A 137 -15.73 -26.08 28.85
CA LYS A 137 -15.25 -25.89 30.21
C LYS A 137 -16.28 -26.35 31.25
N GLY A 138 -17.56 -26.06 31.03
CA GLY A 138 -18.66 -26.52 31.88
C GLY A 138 -18.78 -28.05 31.89
N ASP A 139 -18.72 -28.68 30.71
CA ASP A 139 -18.77 -30.14 30.58
C ASP A 139 -17.61 -30.83 31.28
N LEU A 140 -16.39 -30.29 31.15
CA LEU A 140 -15.21 -30.78 31.87
C LEU A 140 -15.37 -30.70 33.40
N GLN A 141 -15.96 -29.62 33.93
CA GLN A 141 -16.22 -29.50 35.36
C GLN A 141 -17.24 -30.52 35.84
N LYS A 142 -18.28 -30.79 35.05
CA LYS A 142 -19.31 -31.80 35.36
C LYS A 142 -18.74 -33.21 35.37
N LEU A 143 -17.91 -33.55 34.38
CA LEU A 143 -17.18 -34.83 34.33
C LEU A 143 -16.21 -34.98 35.50
N LYS A 144 -15.48 -33.92 35.87
CA LYS A 144 -14.61 -33.91 37.06
C LYS A 144 -15.41 -34.14 38.35
N GLY A 145 -16.61 -33.54 38.46
CA GLY A 145 -17.52 -33.75 39.58
C GLY A 145 -18.11 -35.17 39.64
N SER A 146 -18.27 -35.85 38.50
CA SER A 146 -18.72 -37.25 38.47
C SER A 146 -17.59 -38.26 38.64
N ALA A 147 -16.34 -37.86 38.40
CA ALA A 147 -15.14 -38.72 38.49
C ALA A 147 -14.57 -38.84 39.92
N THR A 148 -15.27 -38.39 40.96
CA THR A 148 -14.95 -38.78 42.34
C THR A 148 -15.39 -40.21 42.60
N ILE A 149 -14.68 -41.17 42.00
CA ILE A 149 -14.76 -42.58 42.39
C ILE A 149 -14.22 -42.65 43.82
N LYS A 150 -15.09 -43.02 44.77
CA LYS A 150 -14.72 -43.19 46.18
C LYS A 150 -13.46 -44.05 46.26
N PRO A 151 -12.46 -43.69 47.08
CA PRO A 151 -11.20 -44.45 47.19
C PRO A 151 -11.41 -45.93 47.55
N ARG A 152 -12.55 -46.26 48.18
CA ARG A 152 -12.94 -47.64 48.48
C ARG A 152 -13.09 -48.53 47.23
N THR A 153 -13.58 -48.00 46.10
CA THR A 153 -13.81 -48.79 44.90
C THR A 153 -12.51 -49.11 44.15
N LEU A 154 -11.55 -48.18 44.17
CA LEU A 154 -10.23 -48.35 43.57
C LEU A 154 -9.38 -49.37 44.34
N VAL A 155 -9.44 -49.35 45.69
CA VAL A 155 -8.80 -50.35 46.55
C VAL A 155 -9.38 -51.74 46.26
N MET A 156 -10.71 -51.86 46.09
CA MET A 156 -11.36 -53.13 45.77
C MET A 156 -10.95 -53.68 44.40
N CYS A 157 -10.84 -52.85 43.36
CA CYS A 157 -10.35 -53.28 42.04
C CYS A 157 -8.87 -53.71 42.10
N SER A 158 -8.03 -52.99 42.85
CA SER A 158 -6.62 -53.37 43.02
C SER A 158 -6.46 -54.69 43.76
N LEU A 159 -7.27 -54.95 44.80
CA LEU A 159 -7.28 -56.21 45.52
C LEU A 159 -7.77 -57.36 44.64
N GLY A 160 -8.81 -57.12 43.84
CA GLY A 160 -9.34 -58.11 42.89
C GLY A 160 -8.31 -58.51 41.82
N LEU A 161 -7.59 -57.55 41.24
CA LEU A 161 -6.51 -57.82 40.27
C LEU A 161 -5.34 -58.56 40.92
N LEU A 162 -4.99 -58.22 42.17
CA LEU A 162 -3.90 -58.86 42.90
C LEU A 162 -4.25 -60.32 43.26
N LEU A 163 -5.49 -60.58 43.68
CA LEU A 163 -6.00 -61.95 43.88
C LEU A 163 -6.00 -62.75 42.57
N LEU A 164 -6.40 -62.14 41.45
CA LEU A 164 -6.37 -62.80 40.15
C LEU A 164 -4.94 -63.18 39.74
N ALA A 165 -3.97 -62.28 39.96
CA ALA A 165 -2.55 -62.55 39.68
C ALA A 165 -1.99 -63.68 40.56
N ILE A 166 -2.38 -63.74 41.84
CA ILE A 166 -2.00 -64.85 42.74
C ILE A 166 -2.59 -66.17 42.24
N LEU A 167 -3.87 -66.20 41.85
CA LEU A 167 -4.51 -67.42 41.32
C LEU A 167 -3.86 -67.89 40.02
N ILE A 168 -3.54 -66.96 39.10
CA ILE A 168 -2.83 -67.28 37.86
C ILE A 168 -1.42 -67.80 38.17
N GLY A 169 -0.69 -67.16 39.07
CA GLY A 169 0.64 -67.59 39.50
C GLY A 169 0.62 -68.99 40.14
N TRP A 170 -0.35 -69.27 41.00
CA TRP A 170 -0.51 -70.58 41.62
C TRP A 170 -0.84 -71.66 40.58
N PHE A 171 -1.73 -71.36 39.63
CA PHE A 171 -2.08 -72.27 38.54
C PHE A 171 -0.86 -72.60 37.66
N LEU A 172 -0.07 -71.59 37.29
CA LEU A 172 1.16 -71.77 36.50
C LEU A 172 2.24 -72.54 37.27
N MET A 173 2.39 -72.30 38.58
CA MET A 173 3.31 -73.06 39.45
C MET A 173 2.89 -74.53 39.57
N GLY A 174 1.58 -74.80 39.65
CA GLY A 174 1.02 -76.15 39.65
C GLY A 174 1.27 -76.91 38.35
N LEU A 175 1.15 -76.23 37.21
CA LEU A 175 1.49 -76.78 35.88
C LEU A 175 2.98 -77.13 35.77
N LYS A 176 3.87 -76.25 36.22
CA LYS A 176 5.33 -76.49 36.19
C LYS A 176 5.75 -77.67 37.08
N ASN A 177 5.14 -77.82 38.26
CA ASN A 177 5.43 -78.95 39.15
C ASN A 177 4.86 -80.28 38.63
N GLY A 178 3.80 -80.26 37.81
CA GLY A 178 3.30 -81.45 37.12
C GLY A 178 4.24 -81.95 36.01
N GLU A 179 4.97 -81.04 35.37
CA GLU A 179 5.95 -81.38 34.31
C GLU A 179 7.27 -81.94 34.90
N GLU A 180 7.69 -81.44 36.06
CA GLU A 180 8.86 -81.95 36.81
C GLU A 180 8.59 -83.36 37.40
N ALA A 181 7.35 -83.64 37.82
CA ALA A 181 6.93 -84.97 38.27
C ALA A 181 6.93 -86.01 37.11
N PHE A 182 6.68 -85.59 35.87
CA PHE A 182 6.71 -86.46 34.70
C PHE A 182 8.15 -86.76 34.23
N ARG A 183 9.11 -85.85 34.47
CA ARG A 183 10.52 -86.05 34.13
C ARG A 183 11.28 -86.91 35.15
N LEU A 184 10.93 -86.86 36.44
CA LEU A 184 11.53 -87.74 37.45
C LEU A 184 10.99 -89.19 37.43
N GLY A 185 9.81 -89.43 36.85
CA GLY A 185 9.21 -90.76 36.74
C GLY A 185 9.75 -91.64 35.60
N LEU A 186 10.60 -91.11 34.70
CA LEU A 186 11.09 -91.80 33.50
C LEU A 186 12.56 -92.26 33.57
N MET A 187 13.22 -92.14 34.73
CA MET A 187 14.62 -92.53 34.93
C MET A 187 14.87 -93.57 36.03
N LEU A 188 13.82 -94.13 36.65
CA LEU A 188 13.95 -95.23 37.61
C LEU A 188 12.76 -96.19 37.50
N SER A 189 12.86 -97.18 36.63
CA SER A 189 12.68 -98.57 37.08
C SER A 189 13.16 -99.60 36.05
N PRO A 190 13.58 -100.80 36.52
CA PRO A 190 14.22 -101.89 35.77
C PRO A 190 13.26 -102.71 34.90
#